data_AF-A0A842M3L9-F1
#
_entry.id   AF-A0A842M3L9-F1
#
_cell.length_a   1.000
_cell.length_b   1.000
_cell.length_c   1.000
_cell.angle_alpha   90.00
_cell.angle_beta   90.00
_cell.angle_gamma   90.00
#
_symmetry.space_group_name_H-M   'P 1'
#
loop_
_entity.id
_entity.type
_entity.pdbx_description
1 polymer ?
#
loop_
_entity_poly.entity_id
_entity_poly.type
_entity_poly.pdbx_seq_one_letter_code
_entity_poly.pdbx_strand_id
1 'polypeptide(L)'
;MKYLIFIPDGMADRPLRELDGRTPLQVAETPNMDRMAREGACGLTENVPRDMEPGSEIATLSILGYDPRKYYTGRGPLEAGGMGIELNSDEVAYRCNLVTVKDGIMVDYSAGHISTEEARILIEALNERLNGEARFLPGVSYRNLLLLSGYSERVSCTPPHNIMGEEIEKHLPIGDERTVRKLRELIFLASEILAKHEINEERIRRGERPANMIWPWGQGRRPEMPEMSVKYGLRGCVISAVDLIRGLGKYAGLKIVDVPGATGYIDTNYEGKAESAMKCLEKNDFVLLHVEAPDEASHEGSIEKKIYAIERVDEMLGRILEFEGELRILLTPDHATPIKLRTHCHDPVPFVIWGEGVHQDDVQRYDEISAKDGAYGMRNGLELMSLLLGETR
;
A
#
# COMPACT_ATOMS: atom_id res chain seq x y z
N MET A 1 -28.00 5.22 5.11
CA MET A 1 -26.67 4.93 5.69
C MET A 1 -25.60 4.83 4.61
N LYS A 2 -24.48 5.53 4.80
CA LYS A 2 -23.24 5.46 4.00
C LYS A 2 -22.07 5.08 4.90
N TYR A 3 -20.99 4.59 4.30
CA TYR A 3 -19.84 4.05 5.03
C TYR A 3 -18.53 4.61 4.47
N LEU A 4 -17.62 4.96 5.36
CA LEU A 4 -16.24 5.35 5.04
C LEU A 4 -15.27 4.50 5.86
N ILE A 5 -14.29 3.91 5.20
CA ILE A 5 -13.08 3.42 5.85
C ILE A 5 -11.96 4.40 5.52
N PHE A 6 -11.40 5.04 6.53
CA PHE A 6 -10.28 5.96 6.39
C PHE A 6 -9.03 5.34 7.01
N ILE A 7 -8.05 5.07 6.14
CA ILE A 7 -6.75 4.48 6.46
C ILE A 7 -5.64 5.55 6.34
N PRO A 8 -5.20 6.15 7.46
CA PRO A 8 -3.90 6.81 7.53
C PRO A 8 -2.80 5.75 7.71
N ASP A 9 -2.13 5.40 6.60
CA ASP A 9 -1.17 4.29 6.52
C ASP A 9 -0.04 4.46 7.53
N GLY A 10 0.38 3.37 8.19
CA GLY A 10 1.55 3.33 9.08
C GLY A 10 1.53 4.33 10.26
N MET A 11 0.39 4.97 10.54
CA MET A 11 0.30 6.11 11.44
C MET A 11 0.65 5.77 12.89
N ALA A 12 0.34 4.55 13.33
CA ALA A 12 0.66 4.10 14.69
C ALA A 12 2.17 3.97 14.91
N ASP A 13 2.61 4.24 16.13
CA ASP A 13 4.02 4.18 16.52
C ASP A 13 4.21 3.67 17.96
N ARG A 14 5.46 3.66 18.40
CA ARG A 14 5.87 3.40 19.77
C ARG A 14 6.24 4.71 20.46
N PRO A 15 6.20 4.75 21.80
CA PRO A 15 6.80 5.82 22.58
C PRO A 15 8.23 6.19 22.16
N LEU A 16 8.45 7.47 21.87
CA LEU A 16 9.76 8.02 21.52
C LEU A 16 10.32 8.83 22.68
N ARG A 17 11.65 8.74 22.90
CA ARG A 17 12.31 9.48 23.99
C ARG A 17 12.32 10.97 23.68
N GLU A 18 12.45 11.28 22.40
CA GLU A 18 12.41 12.59 21.78
C GLU A 18 11.07 13.30 21.98
N LEU A 19 10.01 12.55 22.33
CA LEU A 19 8.66 13.01 22.60
C LEU A 19 8.23 12.81 24.06
N ASP A 20 9.21 12.74 24.98
CA ASP A 20 8.99 12.50 26.41
C ASP A 20 8.23 11.20 26.73
N GLY A 21 8.47 10.15 25.93
CA GLY A 21 7.82 8.85 26.10
C GLY A 21 6.41 8.77 25.52
N ARG A 22 6.03 9.71 24.65
CA ARG A 22 4.77 9.69 23.88
C ARG A 22 4.99 9.21 22.45
N THR A 23 3.92 8.75 21.80
CA THR A 23 3.92 8.48 20.36
C THR A 23 3.75 9.79 19.56
N PRO A 24 4.08 9.81 18.26
CA PRO A 24 3.76 10.94 17.37
C PRO A 24 2.26 11.27 17.36
N LEU A 25 1.38 10.25 17.38
CA LEU A 25 -0.07 10.45 17.43
C LEU A 25 -0.53 11.13 18.72
N GLN A 26 0.08 10.81 19.86
CA GLN A 26 -0.18 11.47 21.15
C GLN A 26 0.33 12.92 21.24
N VAL A 27 1.26 13.32 20.36
CA VAL A 27 1.84 14.67 20.33
C VAL A 27 1.18 15.57 19.30
N ALA A 28 0.75 15.00 18.17
CA ALA A 28 0.09 15.73 17.10
C ALA A 28 -1.23 16.40 17.57
N GLU A 29 -1.51 17.59 17.04
CA GLU A 29 -2.79 18.25 17.26
C GLU A 29 -3.89 17.58 16.42
N THR A 30 -4.71 16.74 17.05
CA THR A 30 -5.72 15.90 16.37
C THR A 30 -7.15 16.10 16.91
N PRO A 31 -7.69 17.34 16.91
CA PRO A 31 -9.00 17.62 17.49
C PRO A 31 -10.17 16.85 16.85
N ASN A 32 -10.07 16.47 15.57
CA ASN A 32 -11.12 15.74 14.87
C ASN A 32 -11.09 14.24 15.14
N MET A 33 -9.90 13.63 15.22
CA MET A 33 -9.75 12.24 15.67
C MET A 33 -10.16 12.11 17.13
N ASP A 34 -9.76 13.06 17.98
CA ASP A 34 -10.20 13.12 19.38
C ASP A 34 -11.72 13.31 19.49
N ARG A 35 -12.33 14.07 18.58
CA ARG A 35 -13.79 14.18 18.48
C ARG A 35 -14.43 12.84 18.13
N MET A 36 -13.89 12.11 17.14
CA MET A 36 -14.37 10.77 16.82
C MET A 36 -14.26 9.82 18.01
N ALA A 37 -13.16 9.85 18.76
CA ALA A 37 -13.00 9.05 19.97
C ALA A 37 -14.06 9.38 21.02
N ARG A 38 -14.27 10.69 21.30
CA ARG A 38 -15.28 11.15 22.27
C ARG A 38 -16.71 10.83 21.89
N GLU A 39 -17.04 10.82 20.61
CA GLU A 39 -18.43 10.66 20.13
C GLU A 39 -18.73 9.25 19.61
N GLY A 40 -17.69 8.41 19.48
CA GLY A 40 -17.75 7.07 18.92
C GLY A 40 -17.29 6.00 19.90
N ALA A 41 -16.90 4.85 19.37
CA ALA A 41 -16.36 3.75 20.17
C ALA A 41 -15.01 3.29 19.59
N CYS A 42 -14.06 3.08 20.49
CA CYS A 42 -12.68 2.79 20.18
C CYS A 42 -12.31 1.31 20.44
N GLY A 43 -11.17 0.90 19.89
CA GLY A 43 -10.52 -0.36 20.21
C GLY A 43 -9.12 -0.44 19.61
N LEU A 44 -8.48 -1.60 19.78
CA LEU A 44 -7.25 -1.95 19.08
C LEU A 44 -7.52 -3.05 18.07
N THR A 45 -6.78 -3.06 16.97
CA THR A 45 -6.89 -4.11 15.96
C THR A 45 -5.53 -4.65 15.53
N GLU A 46 -5.47 -5.96 15.34
CA GLU A 46 -4.39 -6.65 14.62
C GLU A 46 -4.87 -6.93 13.18
N ASN A 47 -4.51 -6.06 12.24
CA ASN A 47 -4.95 -6.15 10.85
C ASN A 47 -4.12 -7.13 10.01
N VAL A 48 -2.89 -7.43 10.43
CA VAL A 48 -2.00 -8.36 9.74
C VAL A 48 -1.96 -9.68 10.54
N PRO A 49 -2.39 -10.80 9.93
CA PRO A 49 -2.07 -12.14 10.42
C PRO A 49 -0.63 -12.33 10.88
N ARG A 50 -0.43 -12.94 12.06
CA ARG A 50 0.92 -13.16 12.63
C ARG A 50 1.81 -14.10 11.80
N ASP A 51 1.22 -14.87 10.90
CA ASP A 51 1.90 -15.79 9.96
C ASP A 51 2.20 -15.15 8.60
N MET A 52 1.91 -13.86 8.40
CA MET A 52 2.17 -13.13 7.16
C MET A 52 3.05 -11.91 7.44
N GLU A 53 3.79 -11.44 6.43
CA GLU A 53 4.55 -10.20 6.56
C GLU A 53 3.63 -8.98 6.66
N PRO A 54 3.97 -7.98 7.50
CA PRO A 54 3.20 -6.76 7.63
C PRO A 54 3.35 -5.90 6.38
N GLY A 55 2.27 -5.79 5.60
CA GLY A 55 2.18 -4.95 4.41
C GLY A 55 0.77 -4.40 4.23
N SER A 56 0.66 -3.20 3.65
CA SER A 56 -0.61 -2.49 3.47
C SER A 56 -1.62 -3.32 2.66
N GLU A 57 -1.17 -4.14 1.72
CA GLU A 57 -2.01 -5.06 0.96
C GLU A 57 -2.67 -6.14 1.84
N ILE A 58 -1.94 -6.66 2.82
CA ILE A 58 -2.43 -7.70 3.74
C ILE A 58 -3.39 -7.07 4.74
N ALA A 59 -2.99 -5.95 5.35
CA ALA A 59 -3.80 -5.25 6.33
C ALA A 59 -5.11 -4.73 5.72
N THR A 60 -5.06 -4.11 4.55
CA THR A 60 -6.26 -3.57 3.87
C THR A 60 -7.23 -4.67 3.46
N LEU A 61 -6.74 -5.83 2.98
CA LEU A 61 -7.62 -6.99 2.74
C LEU A 61 -8.36 -7.37 4.01
N SER A 62 -7.65 -7.50 5.13
CA SER A 62 -8.26 -7.82 6.43
C SER A 62 -9.30 -6.77 6.84
N ILE A 63 -8.98 -5.47 6.77
CA ILE A 63 -9.89 -4.36 7.14
C ILE A 63 -11.20 -4.42 6.33
N LEU A 64 -11.12 -4.74 5.03
CA LEU A 64 -12.29 -4.93 4.17
C LEU A 64 -13.02 -6.27 4.40
N GLY A 65 -12.55 -7.06 5.35
CA GLY A 65 -13.08 -8.38 5.74
C GLY A 65 -12.70 -9.52 4.79
N TYR A 66 -11.73 -9.34 3.90
CA TYR A 66 -11.20 -10.39 3.03
C TYR A 66 -10.01 -11.06 3.69
N ASP A 67 -10.09 -12.36 3.99
CA ASP A 67 -8.93 -13.10 4.54
C ASP A 67 -7.76 -13.09 3.56
N PRO A 68 -6.64 -12.40 3.89
CA PRO A 68 -5.50 -12.31 2.99
C PRO A 68 -4.88 -13.67 2.69
N ARG A 69 -5.00 -14.67 3.58
CA ARG A 69 -4.50 -16.04 3.31
C ARG A 69 -5.21 -16.70 2.14
N LYS A 70 -6.42 -16.24 1.83
CA LYS A 70 -7.25 -16.76 0.74
C LYS A 70 -7.16 -15.89 -0.51
N TYR A 71 -7.14 -14.57 -0.35
CA TYR A 71 -7.34 -13.63 -1.45
C TYR A 71 -6.08 -12.90 -1.90
N TYR A 72 -5.02 -12.86 -1.09
CA TYR A 72 -3.76 -12.27 -1.52
C TYR A 72 -3.04 -13.20 -2.50
N THR A 73 -2.74 -12.68 -3.69
CA THR A 73 -2.04 -13.45 -4.74
C THR A 73 -0.66 -12.92 -5.06
N GLY A 74 -0.25 -11.76 -4.51
CA GLY A 74 1.02 -11.10 -4.81
C GLY A 74 0.86 -9.59 -5.04
N ARG A 75 1.96 -8.82 -4.95
CA ARG A 75 1.98 -7.37 -5.21
C ARG A 75 1.81 -7.02 -6.68
N GLY A 76 2.46 -7.76 -7.57
CA GLY A 76 2.42 -7.57 -9.02
C GLY A 76 1.00 -7.51 -9.59
N PRO A 77 0.09 -8.44 -9.29
CA PRO A 77 -1.28 -8.35 -9.78
C PRO A 77 -2.06 -7.18 -9.18
N LEU A 78 -1.85 -6.84 -7.90
CA LEU A 78 -2.48 -5.67 -7.30
C LEU A 78 -2.03 -4.37 -7.98
N GLU A 79 -0.73 -4.17 -8.18
CA GLU A 79 -0.21 -3.00 -8.91
C GLU A 79 -0.74 -2.94 -10.34
N ALA A 80 -0.83 -4.07 -11.05
CA ALA A 80 -1.44 -4.13 -12.38
C ALA A 80 -2.89 -3.61 -12.34
N GLY A 81 -3.67 -4.06 -11.36
CA GLY A 81 -5.03 -3.56 -11.12
C GLY A 81 -5.07 -2.04 -10.89
N GLY A 82 -4.17 -1.52 -10.06
CA GLY A 82 -4.07 -0.09 -9.72
C GLY A 82 -3.72 0.81 -10.90
N MET A 83 -2.90 0.30 -11.82
CA MET A 83 -2.55 0.93 -13.10
C MET A 83 -3.66 0.81 -14.15
N GLY A 84 -4.80 0.20 -13.83
CA GLY A 84 -5.89 -0.01 -14.76
C GLY A 84 -5.71 -1.20 -15.71
N ILE A 85 -4.66 -2.00 -15.52
CA ILE A 85 -4.30 -3.11 -16.41
C ILE A 85 -5.13 -4.33 -16.05
N GLU A 86 -5.75 -4.92 -17.06
CA GLU A 86 -6.50 -6.17 -16.90
C GLU A 86 -5.58 -7.34 -17.19
N LEU A 87 -5.54 -8.28 -16.24
CA LEU A 87 -4.81 -9.54 -16.36
C LEU A 87 -5.74 -10.62 -16.88
N ASN A 88 -5.29 -11.34 -17.91
CA ASN A 88 -5.89 -12.58 -18.37
C ASN A 88 -5.70 -13.69 -17.32
N SER A 89 -6.54 -14.73 -17.37
CA SER A 89 -6.48 -15.83 -16.41
C SER A 89 -5.18 -16.63 -16.47
N ASP A 90 -4.49 -16.64 -17.61
CA ASP A 90 -3.21 -17.31 -17.83
C ASP A 90 -1.98 -16.42 -17.58
N GLU A 91 -2.16 -15.13 -17.32
CA GLU A 91 -1.07 -14.18 -17.02
C GLU A 91 -0.65 -14.23 -15.55
N VAL A 92 0.66 -14.22 -15.32
CA VAL A 92 1.28 -13.96 -14.02
C VAL A 92 1.92 -12.58 -14.06
N ALA A 93 1.54 -11.73 -13.12
CA ALA A 93 2.10 -10.39 -12.95
C ALA A 93 3.17 -10.39 -11.88
N TYR A 94 4.31 -9.79 -12.19
CA TYR A 94 5.44 -9.58 -11.29
C TYR A 94 5.65 -8.08 -11.13
N ARG A 95 5.89 -7.62 -9.90
CA ARG A 95 6.60 -6.36 -9.72
C ARG A 95 8.00 -6.54 -10.25
N CYS A 96 8.51 -5.56 -10.99
CA CYS A 96 9.77 -5.64 -11.70
C CYS A 96 10.57 -4.38 -11.42
N ASN A 97 11.61 -4.51 -10.60
CA ASN A 97 12.47 -3.38 -10.30
C ASN A 97 13.53 -3.21 -11.40
N LEU A 98 13.82 -1.98 -11.78
CA LEU A 98 15.11 -1.63 -12.38
C LEU A 98 16.15 -1.48 -11.27
N VAL A 99 17.24 -2.24 -11.35
CA VAL A 99 18.26 -2.32 -10.29
C VAL A 99 19.66 -2.01 -10.81
N THR A 100 20.58 -1.71 -9.91
CA THR A 100 22.02 -1.63 -10.18
C THR A 100 22.71 -2.85 -9.60
N VAL A 101 23.29 -3.67 -10.49
CA VAL A 101 24.16 -4.78 -10.13
C VAL A 101 25.58 -4.47 -10.58
N LYS A 102 26.57 -4.70 -9.70
CA LYS A 102 27.99 -4.55 -10.03
C LYS A 102 28.75 -5.75 -9.51
N ASP A 103 29.56 -6.37 -10.37
CA ASP A 103 30.38 -7.53 -10.01
C ASP A 103 29.57 -8.68 -9.36
N GLY A 104 28.33 -8.88 -9.81
CA GLY A 104 27.41 -9.89 -9.26
C GLY A 104 26.72 -9.50 -7.95
N ILE A 105 26.90 -8.27 -7.46
CA ILE A 105 26.34 -7.78 -6.21
C ILE A 105 25.18 -6.80 -6.47
N MET A 106 24.08 -6.93 -5.72
CA MET A 106 22.97 -5.96 -5.72
C MET A 106 23.42 -4.66 -5.03
N VAL A 107 23.87 -3.67 -5.81
CA VAL A 107 24.36 -2.39 -5.27
C VAL A 107 23.21 -1.45 -4.91
N ASP A 108 22.13 -1.47 -5.69
CA ASP A 108 20.97 -0.62 -5.47
C ASP A 108 19.69 -1.21 -6.08
N TYR A 109 18.67 -1.44 -5.26
CA TYR A 109 17.37 -1.97 -5.67
C TYR A 109 16.49 -0.97 -6.46
N SER A 110 16.93 0.29 -6.52
CA SER A 110 16.20 1.42 -7.12
C SER A 110 16.96 2.10 -8.26
N ALA A 111 18.18 1.64 -8.54
CA ALA A 111 19.13 2.29 -9.43
C ALA A 111 19.33 3.80 -9.15
N GLY A 112 19.42 4.17 -7.87
CA GLY A 112 19.57 5.55 -7.41
C GLY A 112 18.28 6.35 -7.55
N HIS A 113 17.13 5.74 -7.24
CA HIS A 113 15.81 6.32 -7.46
C HIS A 113 15.68 6.91 -8.87
N ILE A 114 15.96 6.08 -9.90
CA ILE A 114 15.86 6.48 -11.31
C ILE A 114 14.56 7.24 -11.59
N SER A 115 14.64 8.31 -12.39
CA SER A 115 13.45 9.10 -12.73
C SER A 115 12.43 8.25 -13.50
N THR A 116 11.14 8.55 -13.37
CA THR A 116 10.08 7.86 -14.13
C THR A 116 10.30 8.00 -15.63
N GLU A 117 10.77 9.16 -16.09
CA GLU A 117 11.10 9.44 -17.48
C GLU A 117 12.17 8.51 -18.04
N GLU A 118 13.30 8.36 -17.34
CA GLU A 118 14.39 7.50 -17.79
C GLU A 118 14.03 6.02 -17.67
N ALA A 119 13.36 5.63 -16.57
CA ALA A 119 12.89 4.26 -16.39
C ALA A 119 11.94 3.83 -17.50
N ARG A 120 11.01 4.71 -17.92
CA ARG A 120 10.08 4.43 -19.02
C ARG A 120 10.82 4.12 -20.33
N ILE A 121 11.82 4.92 -20.68
CA ILE A 121 12.63 4.71 -21.90
C ILE A 121 13.31 3.33 -21.85
N LEU A 122 13.87 2.96 -20.70
CA LEU A 122 14.51 1.64 -20.52
C LEU A 122 13.51 0.48 -20.64
N ILE A 123 12.31 0.63 -20.06
CA ILE A 123 11.25 -0.37 -20.15
C ILE A 123 10.72 -0.51 -21.59
N GLU A 124 10.58 0.60 -22.31
CA GLU A 124 10.21 0.60 -23.73
C GLU A 124 11.28 -0.14 -24.57
N ALA A 125 12.56 0.12 -24.34
CA ALA A 125 13.64 -0.59 -25.01
C ALA A 125 13.63 -2.11 -24.72
N LEU A 126 13.27 -2.53 -23.51
CA LEU A 126 13.07 -3.95 -23.20
C LEU A 126 11.89 -4.55 -23.96
N ASN A 127 10.76 -3.84 -24.05
CA ASN A 127 9.60 -4.30 -24.84
C ASN A 127 9.94 -4.45 -26.33
N GLU A 128 10.72 -3.54 -26.90
CA GLU A 128 11.15 -3.63 -28.31
C GLU A 128 12.05 -4.85 -28.56
N ARG A 129 12.99 -5.11 -27.64
CA ARG A 129 14.02 -6.16 -27.81
C ARG A 129 13.55 -7.55 -27.38
N LEU A 130 12.63 -7.62 -26.43
CA LEU A 130 12.10 -8.86 -25.86
C LEU A 130 10.62 -9.08 -26.23
N ASN A 131 10.18 -8.47 -27.33
CA ASN A 131 8.81 -8.62 -27.82
C ASN A 131 8.46 -10.10 -28.05
N GLY A 132 7.32 -10.52 -27.53
CA GLY A 132 6.86 -11.92 -27.59
C GLY A 132 7.43 -12.83 -26.50
N GLU A 133 8.47 -12.40 -25.77
CA GLU A 133 9.03 -13.16 -24.64
C GLU A 133 8.35 -12.80 -23.31
N ALA A 134 8.03 -11.52 -23.15
CA ALA A 134 7.30 -10.97 -22.01
C ALA A 134 6.71 -9.59 -22.33
N ARG A 135 5.82 -9.09 -21.48
CA ARG A 135 5.33 -7.70 -21.53
C ARG A 135 5.82 -6.94 -20.31
N PHE A 136 6.58 -5.88 -20.55
CA PHE A 136 7.00 -4.95 -19.51
C PHE A 136 6.08 -3.73 -19.49
N LEU A 137 5.72 -3.25 -18.32
CA LEU A 137 4.83 -2.09 -18.17
C LEU A 137 5.54 -1.04 -17.33
N PRO A 138 5.72 0.19 -17.86
CA PRO A 138 6.37 1.24 -17.12
C PRO A 138 5.46 1.67 -15.96
N GLY A 139 6.01 1.70 -14.75
CA GLY A 139 5.36 2.25 -13.57
C GLY A 139 6.05 3.54 -13.13
N VAL A 140 6.17 3.73 -11.81
CA VAL A 140 6.77 4.93 -11.22
C VAL A 140 8.22 4.64 -10.82
N SER A 141 9.15 5.47 -11.31
CA SER A 141 10.57 5.32 -11.02
C SER A 141 11.06 3.90 -11.34
N TYR A 142 11.77 3.25 -10.42
CA TYR A 142 12.29 1.89 -10.59
C TYR A 142 11.20 0.80 -10.54
N ARG A 143 9.96 1.11 -10.11
CA ARG A 143 8.89 0.13 -9.88
C ARG A 143 8.07 -0.04 -11.15
N ASN A 144 8.27 -1.15 -11.84
CA ASN A 144 7.61 -1.49 -13.10
C ASN A 144 6.91 -2.84 -12.96
N LEU A 145 6.23 -3.31 -14.01
CA LEU A 145 5.66 -4.66 -14.03
C LEU A 145 6.26 -5.51 -15.15
N LEU A 146 6.31 -6.80 -14.90
CA LEU A 146 6.60 -7.85 -15.88
C LEU A 146 5.40 -8.80 -15.91
N LEU A 147 4.83 -9.03 -17.09
CA LEU A 147 3.74 -9.98 -17.29
C LEU A 147 4.19 -11.15 -18.15
N LEU A 148 3.87 -12.36 -17.69
CA LEU A 148 4.19 -13.62 -18.36
C LEU A 148 2.92 -14.47 -18.55
N SER A 149 2.56 -14.75 -19.80
CA SER A 149 1.41 -15.59 -20.16
C SER A 149 1.79 -17.07 -20.26
N GLY A 150 0.97 -17.96 -19.71
CA GLY A 150 1.17 -19.40 -19.82
C GLY A 150 2.32 -19.95 -18.97
N TYR A 151 2.77 -19.20 -17.97
CA TYR A 151 3.76 -19.60 -16.95
C TYR A 151 3.10 -19.76 -15.58
N SER A 152 3.79 -20.40 -14.63
CA SER A 152 3.28 -20.64 -13.28
C SER A 152 3.68 -19.53 -12.32
N GLU A 153 2.77 -19.15 -11.44
CA GLU A 153 3.01 -18.30 -10.28
C GLU A 153 3.75 -19.03 -9.14
N ARG A 154 3.93 -20.36 -9.23
CA ARG A 154 4.61 -21.21 -8.25
C ARG A 154 6.13 -21.09 -8.34
N VAL A 155 6.60 -19.86 -8.24
CA VAL A 155 8.00 -19.50 -8.06
C VAL A 155 8.14 -18.69 -6.79
N SER A 156 9.35 -18.62 -6.25
CA SER A 156 9.73 -17.69 -5.19
C SER A 156 10.78 -16.76 -5.75
N CYS A 157 10.51 -15.46 -5.62
CA CYS A 157 11.38 -14.39 -6.08
C CYS A 157 11.64 -13.46 -4.89
N THR A 158 12.91 -13.27 -4.54
CA THR A 158 13.29 -12.44 -3.40
C THR A 158 13.10 -10.95 -3.73
N PRO A 159 12.47 -10.14 -2.86
CA PRO A 159 12.42 -8.70 -3.05
C PRO A 159 13.84 -8.08 -3.08
N PRO A 160 14.14 -7.16 -4.01
CA PRO A 160 15.52 -6.70 -4.22
C PRO A 160 16.04 -5.84 -3.06
N HIS A 161 15.16 -5.18 -2.31
CA HIS A 161 15.53 -4.39 -1.13
C HIS A 161 16.00 -5.24 0.05
N ASN A 162 15.67 -6.54 0.07
CA ASN A 162 16.11 -7.47 1.11
C ASN A 162 17.53 -8.00 0.88
N ILE A 163 18.12 -7.78 -0.29
CA ILE A 163 19.41 -8.39 -0.71
C ILE A 163 20.46 -7.34 -1.10
N MET A 164 20.28 -6.10 -0.63
CA MET A 164 21.24 -5.02 -0.84
C MET A 164 22.62 -5.39 -0.28
N GLY A 165 23.64 -5.36 -1.13
CA GLY A 165 25.01 -5.77 -0.78
C GLY A 165 25.28 -7.26 -0.87
N GLU A 166 24.30 -8.08 -1.27
CA GLU A 166 24.44 -9.54 -1.40
C GLU A 166 24.67 -9.97 -2.86
N GLU A 167 25.19 -11.20 -3.04
CA GLU A 167 25.41 -11.83 -4.35
C GLU A 167 24.08 -12.26 -4.99
N ILE A 168 23.75 -11.72 -6.16
CA ILE A 168 22.45 -11.95 -6.81
C ILE A 168 22.19 -13.43 -7.14
N GLU A 169 23.25 -14.20 -7.39
CA GLU A 169 23.14 -15.61 -7.79
C GLU A 169 22.44 -16.47 -6.72
N LYS A 170 22.62 -16.13 -5.44
CA LYS A 170 21.99 -16.80 -4.29
C LYS A 170 20.49 -16.54 -4.18
N HIS A 171 19.99 -15.51 -4.86
CA HIS A 171 18.60 -15.03 -4.74
C HIS A 171 17.83 -15.04 -6.06
N LEU A 172 18.42 -15.63 -7.12
CA LEU A 172 17.71 -15.82 -8.39
C LEU A 172 16.45 -16.68 -8.17
N PRO A 173 15.37 -16.46 -8.95
CA PRO A 173 14.11 -17.16 -8.79
C PRO A 173 14.27 -18.68 -8.67
N ILE A 174 13.47 -19.31 -7.81
CA ILE A 174 13.40 -20.76 -7.58
C ILE A 174 11.94 -21.24 -7.65
N GLY A 175 11.71 -22.55 -7.83
CA GLY A 175 10.36 -23.12 -7.95
C GLY A 175 10.15 -23.81 -9.30
N ASP A 176 8.99 -23.60 -9.93
CA ASP A 176 8.62 -24.19 -11.22
C ASP A 176 9.72 -24.03 -12.28
N GLU A 177 10.26 -25.14 -12.78
CA GLU A 177 11.48 -25.14 -13.60
C GLU A 177 11.34 -24.34 -14.90
N ARG A 178 10.18 -24.44 -15.56
CA ARG A 178 9.91 -23.73 -16.82
C ARG A 178 9.86 -22.23 -16.58
N THR A 179 9.18 -21.80 -15.53
CA THR A 179 9.06 -20.38 -15.18
C THR A 179 10.38 -19.82 -14.67
N VAL A 180 11.10 -20.55 -13.82
CA VAL A 180 12.42 -20.13 -13.32
C VAL A 180 13.42 -19.95 -14.46
N ARG A 181 13.47 -20.90 -15.40
CA ARG A 181 14.33 -20.77 -16.60
C ARG A 181 13.99 -19.50 -17.37
N LYS A 182 12.70 -19.24 -17.57
CA LYS A 182 12.25 -18.05 -18.30
C LYS A 182 12.61 -16.75 -17.59
N LEU A 183 12.35 -16.67 -16.28
CA LEU A 183 12.66 -15.47 -15.49
C LEU A 183 14.17 -15.19 -15.47
N ARG A 184 15.00 -16.21 -15.26
CA ARG A 184 16.46 -16.05 -15.27
C ARG A 184 16.97 -15.62 -16.65
N GLU A 185 16.46 -16.22 -17.72
CA GLU A 185 16.75 -15.78 -19.09
C GLU A 185 16.42 -14.29 -19.27
N LEU A 186 15.21 -13.86 -18.89
CA LEU A 186 14.80 -12.46 -19.00
C LEU A 186 15.67 -11.51 -18.18
N ILE A 187 16.05 -11.88 -16.94
CA ILE A 187 16.92 -11.08 -16.08
C ILE A 187 18.27 -10.80 -16.77
N PHE A 188 18.90 -11.84 -17.31
CA PHE A 188 20.22 -11.71 -17.93
C PHE A 188 20.16 -11.06 -19.32
N LEU A 189 19.17 -11.39 -20.16
CA LEU A 189 18.96 -10.73 -21.45
C LEU A 189 18.68 -9.23 -21.27
N ALA A 190 17.81 -8.87 -20.32
CA ALA A 190 17.57 -7.47 -20.00
C ALA A 190 18.84 -6.77 -19.54
N SER A 191 19.70 -7.45 -18.75
CA SER A 191 20.97 -6.86 -18.34
C SER A 191 21.89 -6.55 -19.52
N GLU A 192 21.99 -7.46 -20.50
CA GLU A 192 22.79 -7.23 -21.71
C GLU A 192 22.28 -6.05 -22.55
N ILE A 193 20.96 -5.87 -22.63
CA ILE A 193 20.30 -4.76 -23.32
C ILE A 193 20.55 -3.45 -22.57
N LEU A 194 20.26 -3.43 -21.27
CA LEU A 194 20.32 -2.23 -20.43
C LEU A 194 21.75 -1.74 -20.23
N ALA A 195 22.74 -2.63 -20.13
CA ALA A 195 24.15 -2.26 -19.94
C ALA A 195 24.72 -1.42 -21.09
N LYS A 196 24.12 -1.51 -22.30
CA LYS A 196 24.55 -0.80 -23.52
C LYS A 196 23.60 0.34 -23.90
N HIS A 197 22.60 0.62 -23.07
CA HIS A 197 21.58 1.63 -23.38
C HIS A 197 22.11 3.04 -23.10
N GLU A 198 21.89 3.99 -24.02
CA GLU A 198 22.40 5.36 -23.95
C GLU A 198 22.04 6.09 -22.64
N ILE A 199 20.83 5.85 -22.12
CA ILE A 199 20.39 6.36 -20.82
C ILE A 199 21.33 5.91 -19.69
N ASN A 200 21.73 4.64 -19.65
CA ASN A 200 22.64 4.16 -18.62
C ASN A 200 24.07 4.68 -18.82
N GLU A 201 24.52 4.84 -20.07
CA GLU A 201 25.80 5.50 -20.34
C GLU A 201 25.81 6.94 -19.81
N GLU A 202 24.74 7.69 -20.06
CA GLU A 202 24.61 9.08 -19.60
C GLU A 202 24.51 9.15 -18.07
N ARG A 203 23.72 8.28 -17.43
CA ARG A 203 23.67 8.16 -15.95
C ARG A 203 25.08 7.96 -15.38
N ILE A 204 25.86 7.06 -15.96
CA ILE A 204 27.25 6.83 -15.54
C ILE A 204 28.12 8.08 -15.73
N ARG A 205 28.00 8.81 -16.86
CA ARG A 205 28.73 10.07 -17.08
C ARG A 205 28.39 11.14 -16.04
N ARG A 206 27.15 11.17 -15.56
CA ARG A 206 26.70 12.07 -14.48
C ARG A 206 27.07 11.58 -13.07
N GLY A 207 27.72 10.42 -12.94
CA GLY A 207 28.05 9.81 -11.64
C GLY A 207 26.85 9.17 -10.93
N GLU A 208 25.75 8.96 -11.65
CA GLU A 208 24.55 8.28 -11.15
C GLU A 208 24.67 6.76 -11.30
N ARG A 209 23.83 6.04 -10.57
CA ARG A 209 23.76 4.58 -10.64
C ARG A 209 23.00 4.13 -11.90
N PRO A 210 23.56 3.23 -12.72
CA PRO A 210 22.86 2.70 -13.90
C PRO A 210 21.79 1.68 -13.51
N ALA A 211 20.65 1.72 -14.18
CA ALA A 211 19.60 0.70 -14.13
C ALA A 211 19.94 -0.43 -15.12
N ASN A 212 20.88 -1.30 -14.74
CA ASN A 212 21.53 -2.25 -15.65
C ASN A 212 21.02 -3.68 -15.57
N MET A 213 19.97 -3.95 -14.79
CA MET A 213 19.32 -5.24 -14.71
C MET A 213 17.86 -5.07 -14.26
N ILE A 214 16.98 -6.01 -14.63
CA ILE A 214 15.63 -6.11 -14.08
C ILE A 214 15.60 -7.11 -12.93
N TRP A 215 14.68 -6.94 -12.01
CA TRP A 215 14.48 -7.86 -10.89
C TRP A 215 12.99 -8.13 -10.63
N PRO A 216 12.43 -9.24 -11.14
CA PRO A 216 11.03 -9.60 -10.93
C PRO A 216 10.77 -10.24 -9.56
N TRP A 217 9.72 -9.80 -8.86
CA TRP A 217 9.30 -10.27 -7.54
C TRP A 217 7.82 -9.96 -7.27
N GLY A 218 7.28 -10.42 -6.13
CA GLY A 218 5.89 -10.13 -5.75
C GLY A 218 4.86 -10.72 -6.72
N GLN A 219 5.21 -11.84 -7.35
CA GLN A 219 4.47 -12.50 -8.41
C GLN A 219 3.10 -13.00 -7.98
N GLY A 220 2.16 -12.98 -8.92
CA GLY A 220 0.81 -13.48 -8.68
C GLY A 220 -0.09 -13.47 -9.88
N ARG A 221 -1.18 -14.25 -9.81
CA ARG A 221 -2.31 -14.11 -10.72
C ARG A 221 -3.29 -13.06 -10.20
N ARG A 222 -4.23 -12.68 -11.04
CA ARG A 222 -5.39 -11.89 -10.63
C ARG A 222 -6.06 -12.52 -9.38
N PRO A 223 -6.30 -11.76 -8.30
CA PRO A 223 -7.10 -12.23 -7.17
C PRO A 223 -8.51 -12.61 -7.58
N GLU A 224 -8.98 -13.77 -7.10
CA GLU A 224 -10.38 -14.18 -7.21
C GLU A 224 -11.09 -13.88 -5.89
N MET A 225 -11.57 -12.64 -5.74
CA MET A 225 -12.31 -12.19 -4.56
C MET A 225 -13.71 -11.67 -4.93
N PRO A 226 -14.73 -11.91 -4.10
CA PRO A 226 -16.07 -11.40 -4.38
C PRO A 226 -16.07 -9.87 -4.28
N GLU A 227 -16.72 -9.20 -5.23
CA GLU A 227 -16.92 -7.75 -5.15
C GLU A 227 -17.71 -7.36 -3.89
N MET A 228 -17.48 -6.15 -3.37
CA MET A 228 -18.22 -5.62 -2.21
C MET A 228 -19.73 -5.55 -2.47
N SER A 229 -20.12 -5.35 -3.73
CA SER A 229 -21.52 -5.35 -4.17
C SER A 229 -22.19 -6.71 -3.93
N VAL A 230 -21.43 -7.80 -4.11
CA VAL A 230 -21.89 -9.18 -3.90
C VAL A 230 -21.77 -9.56 -2.43
N LYS A 231 -20.67 -9.19 -1.78
CA LYS A 231 -20.36 -9.61 -0.42
C LYS A 231 -21.17 -8.88 0.65
N TYR A 232 -21.36 -7.57 0.48
CA TYR A 232 -22.00 -6.68 1.48
C TYR A 232 -23.16 -5.85 0.91
N GLY A 233 -23.46 -5.96 -0.39
CA GLY A 233 -24.46 -5.10 -1.03
C GLY A 233 -24.01 -3.66 -1.24
N LEU A 234 -22.70 -3.37 -1.10
CA LEU A 234 -22.17 -2.01 -1.14
C LEU A 234 -21.52 -1.69 -2.48
N ARG A 235 -21.79 -0.49 -3.01
CA ARG A 235 -21.08 0.09 -4.16
C ARG A 235 -20.31 1.31 -3.71
N GLY A 236 -19.14 1.53 -4.29
CA GLY A 236 -18.23 2.52 -3.76
C GLY A 236 -17.02 2.83 -4.62
N CYS A 237 -16.13 3.61 -4.04
CA CYS A 237 -14.86 3.98 -4.63
C CYS A 237 -13.67 3.73 -3.71
N VAL A 238 -12.49 3.66 -4.31
CA VAL A 238 -11.20 3.72 -3.63
C VAL A 238 -10.46 4.99 -4.03
N ILE A 239 -9.98 5.72 -3.04
CA ILE A 239 -9.17 6.94 -3.19
C ILE A 239 -7.83 6.69 -2.50
N SER A 240 -6.79 6.49 -3.31
CA SER A 240 -5.41 6.29 -2.85
C SER A 240 -4.44 6.77 -3.93
N ALA A 241 -3.25 7.17 -3.49
CA ALA A 241 -2.10 7.43 -4.36
C ALA A 241 -1.29 6.15 -4.64
N VAL A 242 -1.54 5.07 -3.88
CA VAL A 242 -0.74 3.84 -3.92
C VAL A 242 -1.41 2.80 -4.80
N ASP A 243 -0.71 2.33 -5.84
CA ASP A 243 -1.24 1.39 -6.82
C ASP A 243 -1.70 0.06 -6.20
N LEU A 244 -1.03 -0.42 -5.14
CA LEU A 244 -1.45 -1.62 -4.40
C LEU A 244 -2.88 -1.47 -3.86
N ILE A 245 -3.18 -0.34 -3.19
CA ILE A 245 -4.48 -0.07 -2.59
C ILE A 245 -5.53 0.18 -3.67
N ARG A 246 -5.18 0.92 -4.73
CA ARG A 246 -6.06 1.15 -5.89
C ARG A 246 -6.45 -0.16 -6.56
N GLY A 247 -5.50 -1.07 -6.75
CA GLY A 247 -5.73 -2.38 -7.35
C GLY A 247 -6.55 -3.31 -6.49
N LEU A 248 -6.28 -3.34 -5.19
CA LEU A 248 -7.09 -4.08 -4.21
C LEU A 248 -8.55 -3.58 -4.25
N GLY A 249 -8.76 -2.26 -4.19
CA GLY A 249 -10.09 -1.66 -4.31
C GLY A 249 -10.78 -2.04 -5.63
N LYS A 250 -10.05 -2.01 -6.76
CA LYS A 250 -10.58 -2.44 -8.06
C LYS A 250 -11.00 -3.91 -8.06
N TYR A 251 -10.21 -4.81 -7.47
CA TYR A 251 -10.58 -6.23 -7.37
C TYR A 251 -11.71 -6.49 -6.36
N ALA A 252 -11.89 -5.62 -5.37
CA ALA A 252 -13.09 -5.54 -4.54
C ALA A 252 -14.31 -4.94 -5.26
N GLY A 253 -14.21 -4.57 -6.54
CA GLY A 253 -15.31 -3.96 -7.31
C GLY A 253 -15.53 -2.47 -7.03
N LEU A 254 -14.59 -1.80 -6.36
CA LEU A 254 -14.64 -0.36 -6.13
C LEU A 254 -14.11 0.40 -7.35
N LYS A 255 -14.74 1.54 -7.63
CA LYS A 255 -14.26 2.46 -8.66
C LYS A 255 -13.02 3.20 -8.16
N ILE A 256 -11.93 3.17 -8.91
CA ILE A 256 -10.76 4.00 -8.63
C ILE A 256 -11.11 5.47 -8.92
N VAL A 257 -10.77 6.36 -7.99
CA VAL A 257 -10.91 7.82 -8.14
C VAL A 257 -9.53 8.47 -8.15
N ASP A 258 -9.22 9.13 -9.25
CA ASP A 258 -7.98 9.89 -9.40
C ASP A 258 -8.12 11.29 -8.81
N VAL A 259 -7.21 11.62 -7.90
CA VAL A 259 -7.15 12.93 -7.25
C VAL A 259 -5.90 13.65 -7.74
N PRO A 260 -6.04 14.74 -8.51
CA PRO A 260 -4.89 15.52 -8.96
C PRO A 260 -4.04 16.00 -7.77
N GLY A 261 -2.73 15.78 -7.85
CA GLY A 261 -1.79 16.11 -6.78
C GLY A 261 -1.76 15.11 -5.61
N ALA A 262 -2.41 13.95 -5.71
CA ALA A 262 -2.22 12.88 -4.73
C ALA A 262 -0.88 12.16 -4.96
N THR A 263 0.19 12.63 -4.31
CA THR A 263 1.57 12.15 -4.50
C THR A 263 1.89 10.89 -3.69
N GLY A 264 1.15 10.65 -2.61
CA GLY A 264 1.49 9.61 -1.63
C GLY A 264 2.57 10.04 -0.63
N TYR A 265 2.99 11.31 -0.65
CA TYR A 265 3.97 11.84 0.29
C TYR A 265 3.42 13.05 1.06
N ILE A 266 4.22 13.70 1.89
CA ILE A 266 3.76 14.81 2.76
C ILE A 266 3.15 15.99 1.98
N ASP A 267 3.51 16.15 0.71
CA ASP A 267 3.00 17.18 -0.22
C ASP A 267 1.72 16.75 -0.97
N THR A 268 1.14 15.60 -0.62
CA THR A 268 -0.09 15.08 -1.24
C THR A 268 -1.27 16.05 -1.07
N ASN A 269 -2.18 16.05 -2.03
CA ASN A 269 -3.40 16.86 -1.98
C ASN A 269 -4.45 16.26 -1.01
N TYR A 270 -4.31 16.54 0.30
CA TYR A 270 -5.26 16.11 1.34
C TYR A 270 -6.68 16.66 1.09
N GLU A 271 -6.80 17.95 0.77
CA GLU A 271 -8.08 18.62 0.48
C GLU A 271 -8.81 17.98 -0.70
N GLY A 272 -8.11 17.75 -1.81
CA GLY A 272 -8.68 17.08 -2.98
C GLY A 272 -9.13 15.65 -2.69
N LYS A 273 -8.44 14.93 -1.79
CA LYS A 273 -8.86 13.61 -1.33
C LYS A 273 -10.14 13.69 -0.51
N ALA A 274 -10.25 14.64 0.43
CA ALA A 274 -11.47 14.83 1.24
C ALA A 274 -12.67 15.19 0.36
N GLU A 275 -12.51 16.15 -0.55
CA GLU A 275 -13.57 16.53 -1.49
C GLU A 275 -14.02 15.35 -2.37
N SER A 276 -13.07 14.56 -2.85
CA SER A 276 -13.37 13.40 -3.68
C SER A 276 -14.10 12.32 -2.88
N ALA A 277 -13.75 12.13 -1.61
CA ALA A 277 -14.45 11.23 -0.71
C ALA A 277 -15.90 11.67 -0.50
N MET A 278 -16.15 12.95 -0.18
CA MET A 278 -17.50 13.49 -0.01
C MET A 278 -18.33 13.37 -1.29
N LYS A 279 -17.79 13.77 -2.46
CA LYS A 279 -18.46 13.61 -3.77
C LYS A 279 -18.77 12.15 -4.09
N CYS A 280 -17.93 11.22 -3.66
CA CYS A 280 -18.16 9.80 -3.84
C CYS A 280 -19.27 9.29 -2.90
N LEU A 281 -19.26 9.72 -1.63
CA LEU A 281 -20.31 9.42 -0.66
C LEU A 281 -21.67 9.92 -1.15
N GLU A 282 -21.80 11.09 -1.77
CA GLU A 282 -23.08 11.54 -2.33
C GLU A 282 -23.74 10.53 -3.29
N LYS A 283 -22.93 9.79 -4.06
CA LYS A 283 -23.39 8.92 -5.16
C LYS A 283 -23.32 7.42 -4.85
N ASN A 284 -22.65 7.05 -3.77
CA ASN A 284 -22.33 5.67 -3.45
C ASN A 284 -22.61 5.36 -1.98
N ASP A 285 -22.49 4.08 -1.62
CA ASP A 285 -22.74 3.57 -0.28
C ASP A 285 -21.45 3.50 0.54
N PHE A 286 -20.30 3.39 -0.14
CA PHE A 286 -19.01 3.09 0.49
C PHE A 286 -17.85 3.89 -0.12
N VAL A 287 -16.91 4.29 0.73
CA VAL A 287 -15.61 4.85 0.32
C VAL A 287 -14.49 4.19 1.10
N LEU A 288 -13.45 3.73 0.39
CA LEU A 288 -12.15 3.42 0.95
C LEU A 288 -11.21 4.60 0.68
N LEU A 289 -10.81 5.30 1.72
CA LEU A 289 -9.94 6.46 1.66
C LEU A 289 -8.60 6.14 2.32
N HIS A 290 -7.51 6.36 1.60
CA HIS A 290 -6.17 6.00 2.07
C HIS A 290 -5.18 7.18 1.90
N VAL A 291 -4.34 7.36 2.91
CA VAL A 291 -3.31 8.39 2.97
C VAL A 291 -1.99 7.79 3.44
N GLU A 292 -1.04 7.70 2.51
CA GLU A 292 0.30 7.11 2.69
C GLU A 292 1.27 7.95 3.53
N ALA A 293 1.09 9.27 3.55
CA ALA A 293 2.10 10.22 4.04
C ALA A 293 2.66 9.93 5.46
N PRO A 294 1.88 9.47 6.46
CA PRO A 294 2.42 9.12 7.78
C PRO A 294 3.41 7.94 7.75
N ASP A 295 3.18 6.95 6.87
CA ASP A 295 4.04 5.78 6.72
C ASP A 295 5.40 6.14 6.10
N GLU A 296 5.39 6.90 5.00
CA GLU A 296 6.61 7.37 4.34
C GLU A 296 7.50 8.21 5.29
N ALA A 297 6.89 9.07 6.11
CA ALA A 297 7.63 9.82 7.14
C ALA A 297 8.28 8.87 8.19
N SER A 298 7.63 7.75 8.48
CA SER A 298 8.14 6.73 9.41
C SER A 298 9.32 5.96 8.83
N HIS A 299 9.25 5.59 7.56
CA HIS A 299 10.37 4.96 6.84
C HIS A 299 11.61 5.85 6.77
N GLU A 300 11.43 7.17 6.64
CA GLU A 300 12.53 8.13 6.73
C GLU A 300 13.08 8.28 8.16
N GLY A 301 12.32 7.85 9.16
CA GLY A 301 12.60 8.08 10.57
C GLY A 301 12.44 9.55 10.98
N SER A 302 11.55 10.28 10.31
CA SER A 302 11.32 11.71 10.54
C SER A 302 10.12 11.94 11.48
N ILE A 303 10.41 12.30 12.73
CA ILE A 303 9.40 12.63 13.73
C ILE A 303 8.56 13.84 13.31
N GLU A 304 9.21 14.91 12.87
CA GLU A 304 8.55 16.15 12.46
C GLU A 304 7.58 15.91 11.30
N LYS A 305 8.02 15.19 10.26
CA LYS A 305 7.17 14.88 9.11
C LYS A 305 6.00 13.97 9.48
N LYS A 306 6.21 13.00 10.38
CA LYS A 306 5.13 12.10 10.82
C LYS A 306 4.07 12.87 11.60
N ILE A 307 4.46 13.72 12.56
CA ILE A 307 3.53 14.59 13.29
C ILE A 307 2.77 15.50 12.31
N TYR A 308 3.48 16.17 11.41
CA TYR A 308 2.86 17.02 10.39
C TYR A 308 1.84 16.25 9.53
N ALA A 309 2.18 15.06 9.06
CA ALA A 309 1.27 14.24 8.26
C ALA A 309 0.02 13.83 9.04
N ILE A 310 0.16 13.49 10.33
CA ILE A 310 -0.95 13.16 11.23
C ILE A 310 -1.91 14.35 11.37
N GLU A 311 -1.38 15.56 11.61
CA GLU A 311 -2.19 16.78 11.72
C GLU A 311 -2.92 17.11 10.41
N ARG A 312 -2.29 16.89 9.25
CA ARG A 312 -2.93 17.07 7.94
C ARG A 312 -4.03 16.03 7.69
N VAL A 313 -3.84 14.78 8.15
CA VAL A 313 -4.90 13.76 8.14
C VAL A 313 -6.07 14.18 9.03
N ASP A 314 -5.81 14.76 10.21
CA ASP A 314 -6.86 15.24 11.11
C ASP A 314 -7.67 16.39 10.48
N GLU A 315 -7.03 17.37 9.87
CA GLU A 315 -7.72 18.45 9.15
C GLU A 315 -8.57 17.93 7.99
N MET A 316 -8.04 16.95 7.26
CA MET A 316 -8.73 16.26 6.18
C MET A 316 -9.98 15.52 6.71
N LEU A 317 -9.85 14.84 7.85
CA LEU A 317 -10.95 14.20 8.57
C LEU A 317 -12.00 15.23 9.00
N GLY A 318 -11.60 16.36 9.56
CA GLY A 318 -12.51 17.43 9.98
C GLY A 318 -13.44 17.87 8.85
N ARG A 319 -12.92 18.01 7.63
CA ARG A 319 -13.74 18.33 6.44
C ARG A 319 -14.75 17.23 6.10
N ILE A 320 -14.38 15.95 6.28
CA ILE A 320 -15.24 14.80 6.00
C ILE A 320 -16.35 14.68 7.07
N LEU A 321 -16.06 15.02 8.33
CA LEU A 321 -17.04 15.01 9.41
C LEU A 321 -18.18 16.02 9.20
N GLU A 322 -18.01 17.01 8.33
CA GLU A 322 -19.05 17.97 7.91
C GLU A 322 -19.99 17.40 6.83
N PHE A 323 -19.83 16.14 6.41
CA PHE A 323 -20.71 15.51 5.42
C PHE A 323 -22.17 15.47 5.90
N GLU A 324 -23.07 16.05 5.10
CA GLU A 324 -24.50 16.06 5.38
C GLU A 324 -25.15 14.72 5.02
N GLY A 325 -25.48 13.90 6.03
CA GLY A 325 -26.26 12.68 5.88
C GLY A 325 -25.89 11.59 6.87
N GLU A 326 -26.61 10.46 6.82
CA GLU A 326 -26.27 9.28 7.63
C GLU A 326 -24.95 8.66 7.15
N LEU A 327 -23.91 8.82 7.97
CA LEU A 327 -22.56 8.30 7.71
C LEU A 327 -22.06 7.53 8.93
N ARG A 328 -21.41 6.40 8.68
CA ARG A 328 -20.50 5.75 9.64
C ARG A 328 -19.08 5.74 9.10
N ILE A 329 -18.14 6.02 9.96
CA ILE A 329 -16.71 6.07 9.63
C ILE A 329 -15.96 5.08 10.52
N LEU A 330 -15.14 4.24 9.91
CA LEU A 330 -14.05 3.52 10.58
C LEU A 330 -12.75 4.24 10.26
N LEU A 331 -12.08 4.79 11.28
CA LEU A 331 -10.72 5.31 11.18
C LEU A 331 -9.78 4.29 11.82
N THR A 332 -8.78 3.83 11.07
CA THR A 332 -7.74 2.91 11.56
C THR A 332 -6.50 3.02 10.68
N PRO A 333 -5.28 3.10 11.24
CA PRO A 333 -4.11 2.73 10.48
C PRO A 333 -4.27 1.28 10.00
N ASP A 334 -3.63 0.94 8.89
CA ASP A 334 -3.59 -0.43 8.41
C ASP A 334 -2.58 -1.27 9.19
N HIS A 335 -1.38 -0.73 9.43
CA HIS A 335 -0.36 -1.33 10.31
C HIS A 335 0.39 -0.24 11.08
N ALA A 336 1.29 -0.67 11.96
CA ALA A 336 2.17 0.23 12.70
C ALA A 336 3.54 0.28 12.02
N THR A 337 4.04 1.50 11.79
CA THR A 337 5.40 1.74 11.29
C THR A 337 6.18 2.59 12.28
N PRO A 338 6.81 1.99 13.30
CA PRO A 338 7.52 2.78 14.29
C PRO A 338 8.73 3.49 13.70
N ILE A 339 8.86 4.79 13.94
CA ILE A 339 9.98 5.64 13.46
C ILE A 339 11.35 5.04 13.77
N LYS A 340 11.50 4.37 14.93
CA LYS A 340 12.75 3.72 15.33
C LYS A 340 13.07 2.47 14.52
N LEU A 341 12.05 1.76 14.06
CA LEU A 341 12.20 0.56 13.23
C LEU A 341 12.33 0.91 11.75
N ARG A 342 11.70 2.00 11.30
CA ARG A 342 11.65 2.43 9.88
C ARG A 342 11.11 1.35 8.95
N THR A 343 10.29 0.45 9.50
CA THR A 343 9.65 -0.64 8.79
C THR A 343 8.40 -1.06 9.56
N HIS A 344 7.49 -1.73 8.86
CA HIS A 344 6.22 -2.15 9.42
C HIS A 344 6.43 -3.20 10.52
N CYS A 345 5.50 -3.28 11.45
CA CYS A 345 5.50 -4.31 12.48
C CYS A 345 4.08 -4.78 12.82
N HIS A 346 4.00 -5.84 13.62
CA HIS A 346 2.74 -6.44 14.06
C HIS A 346 2.14 -5.78 15.32
N ASP A 347 2.60 -4.59 15.69
CA ASP A 347 2.01 -3.90 16.83
C ASP A 347 0.54 -3.60 16.53
N PRO A 348 -0.39 -3.84 17.46
CA PRO A 348 -1.79 -3.48 17.28
C PRO A 348 -1.94 -1.98 17.08
N VAL A 349 -2.90 -1.58 16.24
CA VAL A 349 -3.17 -0.18 15.91
C VAL A 349 -4.51 0.27 16.50
N PRO A 350 -4.66 1.55 16.89
CA PRO A 350 -5.94 2.07 17.35
C PRO A 350 -6.94 2.12 16.20
N PHE A 351 -8.21 1.90 16.51
CA PHE A 351 -9.30 2.21 15.60
C PHE A 351 -10.46 2.85 16.36
N VAL A 352 -11.26 3.62 15.63
CA VAL A 352 -12.52 4.20 16.13
C VAL A 352 -13.60 4.04 15.07
N ILE A 353 -14.80 3.68 15.52
CA ILE A 353 -16.02 3.74 14.71
C ILE A 353 -16.84 4.91 15.24
N TRP A 354 -17.29 5.78 14.34
CA TRP A 354 -18.07 6.97 14.65
C TRP A 354 -19.25 7.11 13.69
N GLY A 355 -20.34 7.71 14.17
CA GLY A 355 -21.50 8.07 13.35
C GLY A 355 -22.80 7.38 13.76
N GLU A 356 -23.76 7.37 12.84
CA GLU A 356 -25.16 7.02 13.14
C GLU A 356 -25.33 5.61 13.73
N GLY A 357 -25.93 5.50 14.92
CA GLY A 357 -26.17 4.21 15.59
C GLY A 357 -24.94 3.58 16.26
N VAL A 358 -23.83 4.31 16.40
CA VAL A 358 -22.70 3.91 17.23
C VAL A 358 -22.92 4.41 18.66
N HIS A 359 -22.71 3.55 19.65
CA HIS A 359 -22.77 3.94 21.06
C HIS A 359 -21.42 4.44 21.52
N GLN A 360 -21.39 5.67 22.02
CA GLN A 360 -20.20 6.29 22.60
C GLN A 360 -19.63 5.45 23.76
N ASP A 361 -18.30 5.33 23.83
CA ASP A 361 -17.58 4.81 25.00
C ASP A 361 -16.89 5.93 25.83
N ASP A 362 -16.08 5.54 26.82
CA ASP A 362 -15.45 6.49 27.74
C ASP A 362 -14.15 7.10 27.19
N VAL A 363 -13.67 6.68 26.01
CA VAL A 363 -12.38 7.13 25.45
C VAL A 363 -12.47 8.60 25.01
N GLN A 364 -11.50 9.41 25.44
CA GLN A 364 -11.51 10.86 25.19
C GLN A 364 -10.52 11.34 24.13
N ARG A 365 -9.54 10.50 23.78
CA ARG A 365 -8.47 10.80 22.84
C ARG A 365 -8.20 9.63 21.91
N TYR A 366 -7.86 9.93 20.67
CA TYR A 366 -7.52 8.90 19.70
C TYR A 366 -6.01 8.68 19.64
N ASP A 367 -5.54 7.68 20.39
CA ASP A 367 -4.14 7.28 20.38
C ASP A 367 -3.95 5.80 20.78
N GLU A 368 -2.75 5.26 20.58
CA GLU A 368 -2.42 3.85 20.81
C GLU A 368 -2.59 3.41 22.28
N ILE A 369 -2.56 4.35 23.23
CA ILE A 369 -2.74 4.07 24.66
C ILE A 369 -4.20 4.19 25.04
N SER A 370 -4.85 5.31 24.71
CA SER A 370 -6.26 5.57 25.06
C SER A 370 -7.22 4.55 24.44
N ALA A 371 -6.95 4.10 23.20
CA ALA A 371 -7.81 3.15 22.50
C ALA A 371 -7.84 1.74 23.14
N LYS A 372 -6.89 1.41 24.04
CA LYS A 372 -6.88 0.14 24.80
C LYS A 372 -8.09 -0.01 25.71
N ASP A 373 -8.60 1.11 26.21
CA ASP A 373 -9.73 1.17 27.13
C ASP A 373 -11.07 1.30 26.39
N GLY A 374 -11.05 1.26 25.05
CA GLY A 374 -12.24 1.36 24.21
C GLY A 374 -13.15 0.14 24.29
N ALA A 375 -14.46 0.36 24.08
CA ALA A 375 -15.49 -0.66 24.27
C ALA A 375 -15.34 -1.87 23.31
N TYR A 376 -14.69 -1.70 22.16
CA TYR A 376 -14.42 -2.83 21.27
C TYR A 376 -13.28 -3.73 21.77
N GLY A 377 -12.40 -3.26 22.63
CA GLY A 377 -11.23 -4.02 23.08
C GLY A 377 -10.28 -4.37 21.92
N MET A 378 -9.60 -5.51 22.01
CA MET A 378 -8.73 -6.02 20.94
C MET A 378 -9.55 -6.80 19.89
N ARG A 379 -9.33 -6.52 18.61
CA ARG A 379 -10.01 -7.14 17.48
C ARG A 379 -9.04 -7.67 16.43
N ASN A 380 -9.54 -8.61 15.63
CA ASN A 380 -8.89 -8.97 14.38
C ASN A 380 -9.37 -8.04 13.25
N GLY A 381 -8.49 -7.68 12.33
CA GLY A 381 -8.86 -6.84 11.18
C GLY A 381 -10.07 -7.35 10.39
N LEU A 382 -10.25 -8.66 10.30
CA LEU A 382 -11.39 -9.29 9.60
C LEU A 382 -12.75 -8.99 10.24
N GLU A 383 -12.79 -8.57 11.51
CA GLU A 383 -14.02 -8.20 12.20
C GLU A 383 -14.45 -6.76 11.89
N LEU A 384 -13.54 -5.89 11.43
CA LEU A 384 -13.77 -4.44 11.36
C LEU A 384 -14.91 -4.06 10.42
N MET A 385 -15.04 -4.73 9.27
CA MET A 385 -16.14 -4.48 8.35
C MET A 385 -17.50 -4.83 8.98
N SER A 386 -17.60 -5.95 9.69
CA SER A 386 -18.83 -6.34 10.38
C SER A 386 -19.18 -5.38 11.53
N LEU A 387 -18.18 -4.88 12.26
CA LEU A 387 -18.36 -3.85 13.28
C LEU A 387 -18.89 -2.55 12.65
N LEU A 388 -18.31 -2.10 11.54
CA LEU A 388 -18.74 -0.89 10.82
C LEU A 388 -20.19 -0.99 10.33
N LEU A 389 -20.57 -2.17 9.81
CA LEU A 389 -21.94 -2.44 9.35
C LEU A 389 -22.94 -2.60 10.51
N GLY A 390 -22.47 -2.81 11.74
CA GLY A 390 -23.32 -3.07 12.91
C GLY A 390 -23.95 -4.46 12.91
N GLU A 391 -23.28 -5.44 12.29
CA GLU A 391 -23.77 -6.82 12.15
C GLU A 391 -23.47 -7.71 13.36
N THR A 392 -22.66 -7.22 14.31
CA THR A 392 -22.29 -7.96 15.52
C THR A 392 -23.23 -7.66 16.68
N ARG A 393 -23.90 -8.72 17.16
CA ARG A 393 -24.59 -8.78 18.45
C ARG A 393 -23.65 -9.21 19.57
#